data_AF-A0A1I3SMD8-F1
#
_entry.id   AF-A0A1I3SMD8-F1
#
_cell.length_a   1.000
_cell.length_b   1.000
_cell.length_c   1.000
_cell.angle_alpha   90.00
_cell.angle_beta   90.00
_cell.angle_gamma   90.00
#
_symmetry.space_group_name_H-M   'P 1'
#
loop_
_entity.id
_entity.type
_entity.pdbx_description
1 polymer ?
#
loop_
_entity_poly.entity_id
_entity_poly.type
_entity_poly.pdbx_seq_one_letter_code
_entity_poly.pdbx_strand_id
1 'polypeptide(L)'
;MTLRVLSLISFLTILTGCIPHTIFQAKEGSESAARSHFSSEMQKWMAGQDNDAATMSSRINSTLPPISFNVRSVVPDKPDPLAFAPGQTLPENWRLWPAYRFNVAIEFKSQAGTPLEKISTYTLTWNDNEKRWYLTERTL
;
A
#
# COMPACT_ATOMS: atom_id res chain seq x y z
N MET A 1 12.36 -66.57 -24.07
CA MET A 1 11.92 -65.53 -25.03
C MET A 1 10.60 -65.00 -24.53
N THR A 2 10.65 -63.92 -23.74
CA THR A 2 9.50 -63.33 -23.05
C THR A 2 9.59 -61.82 -23.22
N LEU A 3 8.74 -61.31 -24.12
CA LEU A 3 8.55 -59.90 -24.42
C LEU A 3 8.10 -59.15 -23.15
N ARG A 4 8.84 -58.11 -22.75
CA ARG A 4 8.32 -57.08 -21.85
C ARG A 4 8.05 -55.82 -22.66
N VAL A 5 6.77 -55.59 -22.91
CA VAL A 5 6.21 -54.34 -23.41
C VAL A 5 6.38 -53.29 -22.32
N LEU A 6 7.26 -52.31 -22.54
CA LEU A 6 7.37 -51.14 -21.68
C LEU A 6 6.63 -49.99 -22.35
N SER A 7 5.51 -49.66 -21.70
CA SER A 7 4.55 -48.63 -22.03
C SER A 7 5.21 -47.27 -22.25
N LEU A 8 4.88 -46.65 -23.39
CA LEU A 8 4.96 -45.21 -23.57
C LEU A 8 4.22 -44.53 -22.42
N ILE A 9 4.89 -43.60 -21.74
CA ILE A 9 4.21 -42.50 -21.05
C ILE A 9 4.81 -41.22 -21.64
N SER A 10 4.06 -40.67 -22.59
CA SER A 10 4.25 -39.33 -23.12
C SER A 10 4.08 -38.31 -21.99
N PHE A 11 5.18 -37.77 -21.49
CA PHE A 11 5.14 -36.60 -20.61
C PHE A 11 4.82 -35.37 -21.45
N LEU A 12 3.53 -35.07 -21.52
CA LEU A 12 2.95 -33.82 -21.98
C LEU A 12 3.43 -32.70 -21.04
N THR A 13 4.53 -32.05 -21.37
CA THR A 13 4.99 -30.83 -20.70
C THR A 13 4.13 -29.67 -21.21
N ILE A 14 3.08 -29.38 -20.45
CA ILE A 14 2.21 -28.23 -20.65
C ILE A 14 3.03 -26.97 -20.42
N LEU A 15 3.13 -26.15 -21.47
CA LEU A 15 3.53 -24.75 -21.43
C LEU A 15 2.71 -24.01 -20.39
N THR A 16 3.29 -23.76 -19.22
CA THR A 16 2.92 -22.62 -18.39
C THR A 16 4.09 -21.66 -18.44
N GLY A 17 3.95 -20.64 -19.28
CA GLY A 17 4.81 -19.48 -19.25
C GLY A 17 4.67 -18.82 -17.89
N CYS A 18 5.55 -19.17 -16.96
CA CYS A 18 5.91 -18.27 -15.88
C CYS A 18 6.57 -17.07 -16.56
N ILE A 19 5.77 -16.03 -16.81
CA ILE A 19 6.29 -14.67 -16.97
C ILE A 19 7.26 -14.50 -15.80
N PRO A 20 8.56 -14.24 -16.04
CA PRO A 20 9.44 -13.89 -14.95
C PRO A 20 8.85 -12.62 -14.37
N HIS A 21 8.20 -12.76 -13.21
CA HIS A 21 7.89 -11.67 -12.32
C HIS A 21 9.27 -11.06 -12.06
N THR A 22 9.59 -10.04 -12.85
CA THR A 22 10.74 -9.19 -12.61
C THR A 22 10.38 -8.57 -11.28
N ILE A 23 10.89 -9.17 -10.21
CA ILE A 23 10.96 -8.58 -8.89
C ILE A 23 11.88 -7.38 -9.10
N PHE A 24 11.32 -6.30 -9.64
CA PHE A 24 11.78 -4.97 -9.31
C PHE A 24 11.63 -4.91 -7.80
N GLN A 25 12.70 -5.27 -7.09
CA GLN A 25 12.82 -4.93 -5.68
C GLN A 25 12.71 -3.41 -5.65
N ALA A 26 11.50 -2.91 -5.42
CA ALA A 26 11.25 -1.50 -5.24
C ALA A 26 12.17 -1.08 -4.09
N LYS A 27 13.12 -0.20 -4.39
CA LYS A 27 14.05 0.33 -3.39
C LYS A 27 13.23 0.81 -2.18
N GLU A 28 13.61 0.42 -0.98
CA GLU A 28 12.98 0.93 0.24
C GLU A 28 12.93 2.47 0.20
N GLY A 29 11.80 3.04 0.62
CA GLY A 29 11.58 4.48 0.51
C GLY A 29 11.33 5.03 -0.90
N SER A 30 11.27 4.21 -1.95
CA SER A 30 10.88 4.70 -3.29
C SER A 30 9.38 5.01 -3.40
N GLU A 31 9.00 5.83 -4.39
CA GLU A 31 7.58 6.12 -4.68
C GLU A 31 6.80 4.84 -5.00
N SER A 32 7.39 3.90 -5.74
CA SER A 32 6.74 2.63 -6.07
C SER A 32 6.50 1.77 -4.83
N ALA A 33 7.46 1.73 -3.89
CA ALA A 33 7.28 1.08 -2.60
C ALA A 33 6.19 1.79 -1.77
N ALA A 34 6.16 3.12 -1.76
CA ALA A 34 5.12 3.89 -1.08
C ALA A 34 3.72 3.60 -1.66
N ARG A 35 3.58 3.55 -2.99
CA ARG A 35 2.31 3.21 -3.67
C ARG A 35 1.84 1.79 -3.34
N SER A 36 2.76 0.84 -3.33
CA SER A 36 2.48 -0.56 -2.96
C SER A 36 2.00 -0.65 -1.51
N HIS A 37 2.73 -0.03 -0.58
CA HIS A 37 2.35 0.01 0.83
C HIS A 37 0.99 0.69 1.04
N PHE A 38 0.79 1.88 0.47
CA PHE A 38 -0.49 2.59 0.55
C PHE A 38 -1.66 1.76 0.04
N SER A 39 -1.49 1.12 -1.14
CA SER A 39 -2.55 0.30 -1.73
C SER A 39 -2.89 -0.91 -0.86
N SER A 40 -1.89 -1.53 -0.24
CA SER A 40 -2.09 -2.63 0.72
C SER A 40 -2.89 -2.17 1.94
N GLU A 41 -2.53 -1.03 2.54
CA GLU A 41 -3.28 -0.48 3.69
C GLU A 41 -4.73 -0.12 3.33
N MET A 42 -4.96 0.47 2.15
CA MET A 42 -6.32 0.75 1.67
C MET A 42 -7.13 -0.54 1.42
N GLN A 43 -6.50 -1.59 0.87
CA GLN A 43 -7.16 -2.89 0.68
C GLN A 43 -7.53 -3.54 2.00
N LYS A 44 -6.65 -3.48 3.01
CA LYS A 44 -6.95 -3.94 4.37
C LYS A 44 -8.14 -3.17 4.95
N TRP A 45 -8.18 -1.85 4.76
CA TRP A 45 -9.31 -1.02 5.20
C TRP A 45 -10.63 -1.42 4.55
N MET A 46 -10.64 -1.58 3.22
CA MET A 46 -11.82 -2.05 2.48
C MET A 46 -12.27 -3.44 2.95
N ALA A 47 -11.33 -4.31 3.32
CA ALA A 47 -11.59 -5.64 3.86
C ALA A 47 -12.02 -5.64 5.35
N GLY A 48 -12.09 -4.48 6.00
CA GLY A 48 -12.42 -4.36 7.43
C GLY A 48 -11.34 -4.90 8.37
N GLN A 49 -10.09 -4.98 7.90
CA GLN A 49 -8.93 -5.41 8.69
C GLN A 49 -8.26 -4.21 9.35
N ASP A 50 -7.48 -4.47 10.40
CA ASP A 50 -6.61 -3.46 10.99
C ASP A 50 -5.62 -2.92 9.96
N ASN A 51 -5.52 -1.61 9.88
CA ASN A 51 -4.69 -0.91 8.91
C ASN A 51 -4.35 0.49 9.40
N ASP A 52 -3.20 1.00 8.95
CA ASP A 52 -2.70 2.31 9.39
C ASP A 52 -3.54 3.45 8.78
N ALA A 53 -4.17 3.25 7.62
CA ALA A 53 -5.02 4.26 6.95
C ALA A 53 -6.30 4.59 7.75
N ALA A 54 -6.85 3.58 8.43
CA ALA A 54 -8.06 3.69 9.23
C ALA A 54 -7.82 4.44 10.53
N THR A 55 -6.59 4.46 11.08
CA THR A 55 -6.30 5.06 12.40
C THR A 55 -6.54 6.57 12.49
N MET A 56 -6.76 7.26 11.36
CA MET A 56 -7.18 8.66 11.34
C MET A 56 -8.63 8.88 10.86
N SER A 57 -9.07 8.14 9.85
CA SER A 57 -10.46 8.21 9.37
C SER A 57 -11.48 7.69 10.40
N SER A 58 -11.07 6.72 11.22
CA SER A 58 -11.83 6.22 12.39
C SER A 58 -11.98 7.25 13.51
N ARG A 59 -11.08 8.24 13.60
CA ARG A 59 -11.15 9.27 14.66
C ARG A 59 -12.25 10.27 14.43
N ILE A 60 -12.78 10.39 13.21
CA ILE A 60 -13.69 11.49 12.88
C ILE A 60 -15.07 11.04 12.41
N ASN A 61 -15.29 10.12 11.43
CA ASN A 61 -16.67 10.01 10.89
C ASN A 61 -17.14 8.73 10.15
N SER A 62 -16.35 7.67 9.97
CA SER A 62 -16.81 6.51 9.17
C SER A 62 -16.61 5.18 9.88
N THR A 63 -17.68 4.64 10.46
CA THR A 63 -17.74 3.25 10.99
C THR A 63 -17.74 2.20 9.87
N LEU A 64 -17.95 2.61 8.62
CA LEU A 64 -18.05 1.73 7.47
C LEU A 64 -16.74 1.75 6.64
N PRO A 65 -16.23 0.58 6.24
CA PRO A 65 -15.10 0.51 5.33
C PRO A 65 -15.46 1.11 3.95
N PRO A 66 -14.50 1.71 3.25
CA PRO A 66 -14.72 2.23 1.91
C PRO A 66 -15.01 1.09 0.92
N ILE A 67 -15.70 1.42 -0.18
CA ILE A 67 -16.03 0.47 -1.26
C ILE A 67 -15.02 0.55 -2.41
N SER A 68 -14.34 1.69 -2.58
CA SER A 68 -13.30 1.86 -3.58
C SER A 68 -12.37 3.02 -3.21
N PHE A 69 -11.20 3.07 -3.84
CA PHE A 69 -10.31 4.23 -3.77
C PHE A 69 -9.59 4.45 -5.10
N ASN A 70 -9.22 5.70 -5.36
CA ASN A 70 -8.44 6.11 -6.52
C ASN A 70 -7.37 7.13 -6.11
N VAL A 71 -6.11 6.79 -6.33
CA VAL A 71 -4.97 7.70 -6.10
C VAL A 71 -4.87 8.67 -7.28
N ARG A 72 -5.31 9.91 -7.09
CA ARG A 72 -5.30 10.95 -8.12
C ARG A 72 -3.90 11.47 -8.42
N SER A 73 -3.05 11.57 -7.40
CA SER A 73 -1.67 12.01 -7.59
C SER A 73 -0.79 11.55 -6.43
N VAL A 74 0.49 11.32 -6.73
CA VAL A 74 1.55 11.14 -5.74
C VAL A 74 2.66 12.12 -6.07
N VAL A 75 3.11 12.88 -5.07
CA VAL A 75 4.22 13.84 -5.23
C VAL A 75 5.15 13.75 -4.03
N PRO A 76 6.45 14.07 -4.19
CA PRO A 76 7.35 14.22 -3.06
C PRO A 76 6.82 15.24 -2.05
N ASP A 77 7.07 15.00 -0.77
CA ASP A 77 6.57 15.83 0.33
C ASP A 77 7.59 15.93 1.47
N LYS A 78 7.26 16.72 2.49
CA LYS A 78 8.01 16.75 3.74
C LYS A 78 7.61 15.56 4.63
N PRO A 79 8.58 14.91 5.29
CA PRO A 79 8.32 13.90 6.31
C PRO A 79 7.39 14.40 7.42
N ASP A 80 6.58 13.49 7.95
CA ASP A 80 5.71 13.76 9.09
C ASP A 80 6.50 13.81 10.41
N PRO A 81 6.36 14.86 11.24
CA PRO A 81 6.93 14.92 12.60
C PRO A 81 6.59 13.72 13.52
N LEU A 82 5.51 13.00 13.27
CA LEU A 82 5.12 11.81 14.03
C LEU A 82 5.86 10.54 13.57
N ALA A 83 6.51 10.57 12.41
CA ALA A 83 7.32 9.46 11.91
C ALA A 83 8.70 9.39 12.57
N PHE A 84 9.05 10.36 13.42
CA PHE A 84 10.32 10.40 14.15
C PHE A 84 10.19 9.66 15.48
N ALA A 85 11.14 8.76 15.76
CA ALA A 85 11.19 8.02 17.00
C ALA A 85 11.32 8.97 18.21
N PRO A 86 10.64 8.70 19.34
CA PRO A 86 10.81 9.48 20.57
C PRO A 86 12.28 9.53 20.99
N GLY A 87 12.84 10.73 21.12
CA GLY A 87 14.24 10.93 21.52
C GLY A 87 15.26 10.99 20.39
N GLN A 88 14.85 10.85 19.12
CA GLN A 88 15.70 11.20 17.98
C GLN A 88 15.53 12.67 17.62
N THR A 89 16.65 13.38 17.51
CA THR A 89 16.68 14.69 16.86
C THR A 89 16.27 14.49 15.41
N LEU A 90 15.34 15.32 14.91
CA LEU A 90 15.06 15.44 13.48
C LEU A 90 16.42 15.49 12.75
N PRO A 91 16.75 14.55 11.85
CA PRO A 91 17.96 14.68 11.08
C PRO A 91 17.89 16.01 10.33
N GLU A 92 18.95 16.84 10.45
CA GLU A 92 18.99 18.18 9.84
C GLU A 92 18.64 18.15 8.35
N ASN A 93 18.92 17.01 7.72
CA ASN A 93 18.64 16.74 6.32
C ASN A 93 17.38 15.87 6.18
N TRP A 94 16.22 16.34 6.64
CA TRP A 94 14.91 15.71 6.43
C TRP A 94 14.63 15.34 4.95
N ARG A 95 15.33 16.01 4.01
CA ARG A 95 15.33 15.69 2.58
C ARG A 95 15.88 14.29 2.25
N LEU A 96 16.61 13.67 3.17
CA LEU A 96 17.11 12.30 3.03
C LEU A 96 16.05 11.26 3.40
N TRP A 97 14.95 11.65 4.05
CA TRP A 97 13.86 10.77 4.41
C TRP A 97 12.79 10.85 3.34
N PRO A 98 12.58 9.76 2.58
CA PRO A 98 11.59 9.77 1.52
C PRO A 98 10.18 9.95 2.10
N ALA A 99 9.50 10.99 1.64
CA ALA A 99 8.11 11.23 1.97
C ALA A 99 7.31 11.59 0.72
N TYR A 100 6.07 11.12 0.68
CA TYR A 100 5.19 11.27 -0.47
C TYR A 100 3.79 11.65 -0.02
N ARG A 101 3.22 12.63 -0.71
CA ARG A 101 1.83 13.05 -0.56
C ARG A 101 0.95 12.33 -1.56
N PHE A 102 -0.06 11.65 -1.06
CA PHE A 102 -1.10 10.97 -1.82
C PHE A 102 -2.38 11.79 -1.75
N ASN A 103 -2.88 12.24 -2.90
CA ASN A 103 -4.23 12.78 -2.99
C ASN A 103 -5.15 11.66 -3.48
N VAL A 104 -6.15 11.31 -2.69
CA VAL A 104 -6.92 10.07 -2.86
C VAL A 104 -8.40 10.41 -2.82
N ALA A 105 -9.12 9.97 -3.85
CA ALA A 105 -10.57 9.90 -3.79
C ALA A 105 -10.97 8.55 -3.20
N ILE A 106 -11.77 8.56 -2.15
CA ILE A 106 -12.24 7.37 -1.46
C ILE A 106 -13.76 7.35 -1.55
N GLU A 107 -14.30 6.24 -2.02
CA GLU A 107 -15.73 6.07 -2.16
C GLU A 107 -16.28 5.25 -1.00
N PHE A 108 -17.36 5.73 -0.40
CA PHE A 108 -18.09 5.07 0.66
C PHE A 108 -19.54 4.81 0.22
N LYS A 109 -20.18 3.82 0.85
CA LYS A 109 -21.63 3.66 0.75
C LYS A 109 -22.30 4.40 1.90
N SER A 110 -23.19 5.33 1.58
CA SER A 110 -24.00 6.03 2.57
C SER A 110 -24.99 5.08 3.27
N GLN A 111 -25.57 5.51 4.38
CA GLN A 111 -26.66 4.77 5.03
C GLN A 111 -27.89 4.60 4.12
N ALA A 112 -28.10 5.52 3.17
CA ALA A 112 -29.16 5.43 2.16
C ALA A 112 -28.78 4.56 0.96
N GLY A 113 -27.59 3.93 0.97
CA GLY A 113 -27.11 3.06 -0.09
C GLY A 113 -26.55 3.78 -1.32
N THR A 114 -26.41 5.10 -1.26
CA THR A 114 -25.83 5.92 -2.34
C THR A 114 -24.31 6.03 -2.20
N PRO A 115 -23.55 6.09 -3.30
CA PRO A 115 -22.13 6.38 -3.25
C PRO A 115 -21.83 7.79 -2.74
N LEU A 116 -20.81 7.92 -1.91
CA LEU A 116 -20.26 9.18 -1.42
C LEU A 116 -18.75 9.20 -1.67
N GLU A 117 -18.28 10.21 -2.39
CA GLU A 117 -16.84 10.43 -2.59
C GLU A 117 -16.31 11.39 -1.52
N LYS A 118 -15.23 11.00 -0.84
CA LYS A 118 -14.42 11.84 0.03
C LYS A 118 -13.04 12.01 -0.59
N ILE A 119 -12.55 13.23 -0.66
CA ILE A 119 -11.15 13.49 -1.01
C ILE A 119 -10.35 13.58 0.29
N SER A 120 -9.35 12.70 0.42
CA SER A 120 -8.41 12.69 1.53
C SER A 120 -6.99 12.85 1.01
N THR A 121 -6.16 13.51 1.80
CA THR A 121 -4.73 13.64 1.54
C THR A 121 -3.99 12.81 2.58
N TYR A 122 -3.05 11.97 2.16
CA TYR A 122 -2.19 11.20 3.05
C TYR A 122 -0.73 11.58 2.82
N THR A 123 0.07 11.55 3.87
CA THR A 123 1.53 11.61 3.80
C THR A 123 2.08 10.27 4.24
N LEU A 124 2.91 9.65 3.38
CA LEU A 124 3.68 8.46 3.73
C LEU A 124 5.13 8.87 3.91
N THR A 125 5.70 8.54 5.06
CA THR A 125 7.10 8.79 5.38
C THR A 125 7.81 7.46 5.60
N TRP A 126 8.93 7.24 4.92
CA TRP A 126 9.81 6.10 5.20
C TRP A 126 10.76 6.45 6.34
N ASN A 127 10.68 5.69 7.43
CA ASN A 127 11.66 5.73 8.51
C ASN A 127 12.69 4.63 8.26
N ASP A 128 13.89 5.02 7.85
CA ASP A 128 14.95 4.07 7.50
C ASP A 128 15.56 3.37 8.71
N ASN A 129 15.51 3.99 9.89
CA ASN A 129 16.02 3.42 11.12
C ASN A 129 15.15 2.26 11.61
N GLU A 130 13.83 2.43 11.53
CA GLU A 130 12.85 1.43 11.98
C GLU A 130 12.40 0.49 10.86
N LYS A 131 12.83 0.78 9.61
CA LYS A 131 12.41 0.05 8.42
C LYS A 131 10.88 -0.03 8.29
N ARG A 132 10.21 1.09 8.57
CA ARG A 132 8.76 1.21 8.63
C ARG A 132 8.24 2.40 7.84
N TRP A 133 7.08 2.21 7.19
CA TRP A 133 6.28 3.29 6.66
C TRP A 133 5.34 3.87 7.72
N TYR A 134 5.31 5.19 7.78
CA TYR A 134 4.39 5.96 8.60
C TYR A 134 3.36 6.63 7.69
N LEU A 135 2.09 6.33 7.92
CA LEU A 135 0.96 6.82 7.14
C LEU A 135 0.13 7.79 7.97
N THR A 136 0.01 9.04 7.52
CA THR A 136 -0.75 10.08 8.21
C THR A 136 -1.77 10.72 7.25
N GLU A 137 -3.06 10.71 7.58
CA GLU A 137 -4.06 11.55 6.91
C GLU A 137 -3.88 13.02 7.30
N ARG A 138 -3.84 13.92 6.32
CA ARG A 138 -3.84 15.37 6.57
C ARG A 138 -5.27 15.86 6.70
N THR A 139 -5.60 16.40 7.86
CA THR A 139 -6.76 17.29 8.03
C THR A 139 -6.46 18.61 7.31
N LEU A 140 -7.28 18.92 6.30
CA LEU A 140 -7.31 20.23 5.66
C LEU A 140 -7.92 21.28 6.59
#